data_AF-A0A2V5LFT4-F1
#
_entry.id   AF-A0A2V5LFT4-F1
#
_cell.length_a   1.000
_cell.length_b   1.000
_cell.length_c   1.000
_cell.angle_alpha   90.00
_cell.angle_beta   90.00
_cell.angle_gamma   90.00
#
_symmetry.space_group_name_H-M   'P 1'
#
loop_
_entity.id
_entity.type
_entity.pdbx_description
1 polymer ?
#
loop_
_entity_poly.entity_id
_entity_poly.type
_entity_poly.pdbx_seq_one_letter_code
_entity_poly.pdbx_strand_id
1 'polypeptide(L)' 'DPVLAASVQTQKDYSWRDVRFGERFVEIYTEHGGGRLTVDYGRLHETEAAE' A
#
# COMPACT_ATOMS: atom_id res chain seq x y z
N ASP A 1 7.19 -10.15 -18.65
CA ASP A 1 8.35 -9.51 -18.01
C ASP A 1 8.65 -8.20 -18.74
N PRO A 2 8.21 -7.04 -18.25
CA PRO A 2 8.63 -5.78 -18.82
C PRO A 2 9.93 -5.36 -18.14
N VAL A 3 11.04 -5.82 -18.72
CA VAL A 3 12.37 -5.29 -18.41
C VAL A 3 12.41 -3.86 -18.94
N LEU A 4 12.15 -2.88 -18.07
CA LEU A 4 12.36 -1.46 -18.39
C LEU A 4 13.87 -1.20 -18.35
N ALA A 5 14.52 -1.17 -19.52
CA ALA A 5 15.96 -0.91 -19.68
C ALA A 5 16.38 0.56 -19.41
N ALA A 6 15.56 1.30 -18.66
CA ALA A 6 15.76 2.71 -18.35
C ALA A 6 15.47 2.97 -16.86
N SER A 7 16.11 3.99 -16.30
CA SER A 7 15.85 4.40 -14.92
C SER A 7 14.43 4.92 -14.77
N VAL A 8 13.61 4.25 -13.97
CA VAL A 8 12.28 4.73 -13.58
C VAL A 8 12.42 5.61 -12.35
N GLN A 9 11.91 6.85 -12.43
CA GLN A 9 11.75 7.73 -11.27
C GLN A 9 10.27 7.90 -10.95
N THR A 10 9.90 7.73 -9.69
CA THR A 10 8.55 8.03 -9.17
C THR A 10 8.69 8.88 -7.91
N GLN A 11 7.81 9.86 -7.74
CA GLN A 11 7.78 10.73 -6.57
C GLN A 11 6.33 10.95 -6.14
N LYS A 12 6.10 10.99 -4.84
CA LYS A 12 4.84 11.41 -4.22
C LYS A 12 5.15 12.16 -2.94
N ASP A 13 4.57 13.34 -2.80
CA ASP A 13 4.73 14.19 -1.63
C ASP A 13 3.43 14.16 -0.79
N TYR A 14 3.58 14.42 0.50
CA TYR A 14 2.48 14.54 1.45
C TYR A 14 2.62 15.86 2.21
N SER A 15 1.52 16.60 2.33
CA SER A 15 1.43 17.80 3.15
C SER A 15 1.02 17.43 4.59
N TRP A 16 1.08 18.40 5.50
CA TRP A 16 0.64 18.20 6.88
C TRP A 16 -0.84 17.75 6.99
N ARG A 17 -1.68 18.08 6.01
CA ARG A 17 -3.10 17.65 5.96
C ARG A 17 -3.26 16.18 5.62
N ASP A 18 -2.25 15.60 4.96
CA ASP A 18 -2.26 14.20 4.57
C ASP A 18 -1.78 13.29 5.71
N VAL A 19 -1.23 13.87 6.79
CA VAL A 19 -0.78 13.13 7.97
C VAL A 19 -1.99 12.87 8.88
N ARG A 20 -2.39 11.59 8.95
CA ARG A 20 -3.46 11.11 9.82
C ARG A 20 -2.85 10.50 11.08
N PHE A 21 -2.77 11.28 12.16
CA PHE A 21 -2.26 10.79 13.43
C PHE A 21 -3.22 9.78 14.06
N GLY A 22 -2.67 8.74 14.68
CA GLY A 22 -3.47 7.69 15.32
C GLY A 22 -4.15 6.76 14.31
N GLU A 23 -3.72 6.75 13.05
CA GLU A 23 -4.22 5.82 12.05
C GLU A 23 -3.12 4.88 11.53
N ARG A 24 -3.53 3.70 11.09
CA ARG A 24 -2.72 2.69 10.42
C ARG A 24 -3.33 2.34 9.07
N PHE A 25 -2.51 1.91 8.12
CA PHE A 25 -3.03 1.31 6.89
C PHE A 25 -3.76 0.00 7.23
N VAL A 26 -4.87 -0.24 6.53
CA VAL A 26 -5.61 -1.50 6.67
C VAL A 26 -4.79 -2.67 6.11
N GLU A 27 -5.04 -3.87 6.61
CA GLU A 27 -4.49 -5.09 6.01
C GLU A 27 -5.14 -5.34 4.63
N ILE A 28 -4.30 -5.60 3.63
CA ILE A 28 -4.71 -5.84 2.23
C ILE A 28 -4.27 -7.21 1.70
N TYR A 29 -3.47 -7.95 2.47
CA TYR A 29 -3.08 -9.31 2.14
C TYR A 29 -4.10 -10.31 2.69
N THR A 30 -4.51 -11.23 1.84
CA THR A 30 -5.26 -12.43 2.24
C THR A 30 -4.42 -13.65 1.91
N GLU A 31 -4.16 -14.51 2.90
CA GLU A 31 -3.51 -15.79 2.66
C GLU A 31 -4.51 -16.82 2.18
N HIS A 32 -4.21 -17.40 1.03
CA HIS A 32 -4.80 -18.63 0.55
C HIS A 32 -3.79 -19.75 0.84
N GLY A 33 -4.25 -20.83 1.47
CA GLY A 33 -3.39 -21.94 1.90
C GLY A 33 -2.37 -22.38 0.85
N GLY A 34 -1.20 -22.84 1.32
CA GLY A 34 -0.06 -23.13 0.46
C GLY A 34 0.86 -21.93 0.22
N GLY A 35 0.83 -20.92 1.10
CA GLY A 35 1.73 -19.77 1.06
C GLY A 35 1.43 -18.77 -0.06
N ARG A 36 0.23 -18.81 -0.65
CA ARG A 36 -0.17 -17.89 -1.71
C ARG A 36 -0.89 -16.70 -1.11
N LEU A 37 -0.34 -15.50 -1.27
CA LEU A 37 -0.98 -14.26 -0.86
C LEU A 37 -1.73 -13.63 -2.04
N THR A 38 -2.91 -13.09 -1.77
CA THR A 38 -3.63 -12.19 -2.68
C THR A 38 -3.67 -10.80 -2.09
N VAL A 39 -3.49 -9.79 -2.94
CA VAL A 39 -3.42 -8.38 -2.56
C VAL A 39 -4.67 -7.67 -3.05
N ASP A 40 -5.38 -6.98 -2.15
CA ASP A 40 -6.46 -6.06 -2.52
C ASP A 40 -5.92 -4.64 -2.75
N TYR A 41 -5.56 -4.34 -4.00
CA TYR A 41 -5.08 -3.00 -4.38
C TYR A 41 -6.15 -1.91 -4.27
N GLY A 42 -7.44 -2.24 -4.17
CA GLY A 42 -8.51 -1.26 -3.97
C GLY A 42 -8.39 -0.57 -2.60
N ARG A 43 -7.81 -1.26 -1.63
CA ARG A 43 -7.66 -0.81 -0.24
C ARG A 43 -6.28 -0.22 0.07
N LEU A 44 -5.43 -0.06 -0.95
CA LEU A 44 -4.03 0.39 -0.82
C LEU A 44 -3.89 1.77 -0.11
N HIS A 45 -4.93 2.58 -0.12
CA HIS A 45 -4.94 3.91 0.49
C HIS A 45 -5.89 4.02 1.68
N GLU A 46 -6.54 2.93 2.07
CA GLU A 46 -7.43 2.91 3.22
C GLU A 46 -6.63 2.91 4.51
N THR A 47 -7.11 3.70 5.48
CA THR A 47 -6.58 3.78 6.83
C THR A 47 -7.69 3.56 7.84
N GLU A 48 -7.31 3.07 9.01
CA GLU A 48 -8.19 2.84 10.16
C GLU A 48 -7.52 3.33 11.44
N ALA A 49 -8.31 3.61 12.49
CA ALA A 49 -7.78 4.01 13.78
C ALA A 49 -6.84 2.93 14.35
N ALA A 50 -5.66 3.34 14.79
CA ALA A 50 -4.71 2.50 15.51
C ALA A 50 -5.09 2.49 17.00
N GLU A 51 -5.43 1.32 17.50
CA GLU A 51 -5.72 1.07 18.93
C GLU A 51 -4.48 1.19 19.82
#